data_AF-G3IPU3-F1
#
_entry.id   AF-G3IPU3-F1
#
_cell.length_a   1.000
_cell.length_b   1.000
_cell.length_c   1.000
_cell.angle_alpha   90.00
_cell.angle_beta   90.00
_cell.angle_gamma   90.00
#
_symmetry.space_group_name_H-M   'P 1'
#
loop_
_entity.id
_entity.type
_entity.pdbx_description
1 polymer ?
#
loop_
_entity_poly.entity_id
_entity_poly.type
_entity_poly.pdbx_seq_one_letter_code
_entity_poly.pdbx_strand_id
1 'polypeptide(L)' 'MKGDYHRYLAEFATGNDRKEAAENSLVAYKAASDIAMTELPPTHPIRLGLALNFSVFYYEILNSPDRACR' A
#
# COMPACT_ATOMS: atom_id res chain seq x y z
N MET A 1 -4.86 -6.05 4.76
CA MET A 1 -6.10 -5.25 4.95
C MET A 1 -5.85 -3.89 5.62
N LYS A 2 -5.06 -3.76 6.69
CA LYS A 2 -4.81 -2.45 7.34
C LYS A 2 -4.35 -1.34 6.38
N GLY A 3 -3.47 -1.68 5.43
CA GLY A 3 -3.02 -0.74 4.39
C GLY A 3 -4.16 -0.16 3.55
N ASP A 4 -5.09 -1.00 3.09
CA ASP A 4 -6.26 -0.57 2.32
C ASP A 4 -7.18 0.36 3.11
N TYR A 5 -7.46 0.06 4.38
CA TYR A 5 -8.29 0.94 5.21
C TYR A 5 -7.70 2.34 5.35
N HIS A 6 -6.39 2.44 5.61
CA HIS A 6 -5.72 3.74 5.66
C HIS A 6 -5.61 4.41 4.29
N ARG A 7 -5.50 3.63 3.20
CA ARG A 7 -5.55 4.15 1.82
C ARG A 7 -6.90 4.81 1.56
N TYR A 8 -8.01 4.14 1.85
CA TYR A 8 -9.35 4.72 1.71
C TYR A 8 -9.51 5.97 2.56
N LEU A 9 -8.99 6.00 3.80
CA LEU A 9 -9.00 7.22 4.61
C LEU A 9 -8.20 8.36 3.93
N ALA A 10 -7.04 8.06 3.34
CA ALA A 10 -6.22 9.05 2.65
C ALA A 10 -6.86 9.60 1.36
N GLU A 11 -7.79 8.87 0.74
CA GLU A 11 -8.54 9.34 -0.45
C GLU A 11 -9.49 10.49 -0.12
N PHE A 12 -10.10 10.48 1.07
CA PHE A 12 -11.09 11.50 1.49
C PHE A 12 -10.52 12.54 2.44
N ALA A 13 -9.46 12.20 3.19
CA ALA A 13 -8.83 13.12 4.12
C ALA A 13 -8.10 14.27 3.42
N THR A 14 -7.89 15.37 4.14
CA THR A 14 -7.15 16.54 3.65
C THR A 14 -6.10 16.98 4.65
N GLY A 15 -5.17 17.85 4.22
CA GLY A 15 -4.16 18.44 5.10
C GLY A 15 -3.28 17.40 5.81
N ASN A 16 -3.18 17.50 7.13
CA ASN A 16 -2.35 16.62 7.95
C ASN A 16 -2.95 15.22 8.10
N ASP A 17 -4.27 15.10 8.21
CA ASP A 17 -4.94 13.81 8.35
C ASP A 17 -4.69 12.93 7.11
N ARG A 18 -4.64 13.54 5.91
CA ARG A 18 -4.25 12.84 4.69
C ARG A 18 -2.83 12.30 4.77
N LYS A 19 -1.89 13.10 5.28
CA LYS A 19 -0.48 12.70 5.40
C LYS A 19 -0.33 11.54 6.38
N GLU A 20 -0.97 11.64 7.55
CA GLU A 20 -0.95 10.59 8.56
C GLU A 20 -1.59 9.29 8.05
N ALA A 21 -2.74 9.39 7.37
CA ALA A 21 -3.38 8.23 6.76
C ALA A 21 -2.49 7.58 5.68
N ALA A 22 -1.85 8.38 4.82
CA ALA A 22 -0.92 7.88 3.80
C ALA A 22 0.31 7.20 4.43
N GLU A 23 0.89 7.78 5.48
CA GLU A 23 2.02 7.19 6.21
C GLU A 23 1.64 5.87 6.88
N ASN A 24 0.50 5.82 7.57
CA ASN A 24 -0.01 4.60 8.18
C ASN A 24 -0.31 3.51 7.14
N SER A 25 -0.83 3.89 5.98
CA SER A 25 -1.04 2.97 4.85
C SER A 25 0.29 2.40 4.34
N LEU A 26 1.28 3.26 4.13
CA LEU A 26 2.63 2.88 3.68
C LEU A 26 3.31 1.90 4.64
N VAL A 27 3.27 2.18 5.96
CA VAL A 27 3.85 1.31 6.99
C VAL A 27 3.18 -0.06 6.98
N ALA A 28 1.85 -0.09 6.89
CA ALA A 28 1.09 -1.35 6.88
C ALA A 28 1.37 -2.18 5.62
N TYR A 29 1.47 -1.55 4.43
CA TYR A 29 1.81 -2.26 3.20
C TYR A 29 3.23 -2.79 3.21
N LYS A 30 4.22 -2.02 3.68
CA LYS A 30 5.60 -2.49 3.78
C LYS A 30 5.72 -3.71 4.68
N ALA A 31 5.17 -3.63 5.90
CA ALA A 31 5.22 -4.75 6.84
C ALA A 31 4.54 -6.01 6.26
N ALA A 32 3.40 -5.87 5.59
CA ALA A 32 2.74 -6.99 4.92
C ALA A 32 3.56 -7.52 3.76
N SER A 33 4.23 -6.66 3.00
CA SER A 33 5.04 -7.03 1.83
C SER A 33 6.26 -7.82 2.26
N ASP A 34 6.96 -7.38 3.32
CA ASP A 34 8.11 -8.08 3.88
C ASP A 34 7.75 -9.51 4.32
N ILE A 35 6.64 -9.67 5.05
CA ILE A 35 6.14 -10.99 5.47
C ILE A 35 5.72 -11.84 4.27
N ALA A 36 4.98 -11.27 3.31
CA ALA A 36 4.56 -12.01 2.13
C ALA A 36 5.75 -12.43 1.24
N MET A 37 6.84 -11.66 1.25
CA MET A 37 8.05 -11.99 0.51
C MET A 37 8.81 -13.17 1.14
N THR A 38 8.77 -13.32 2.47
CA THR A 38 9.43 -14.43 3.18
C THR A 38 8.56 -15.69 3.24
N GLU A 39 7.26 -15.54 3.52
CA GLU A 39 6.39 -16.67 3.86
C GLU A 39 5.61 -17.25 2.66
N LEU A 40 5.45 -16.49 1.56
CA LEU A 40 4.59 -16.88 0.44
C LEU A 40 5.37 -16.97 -0.87
N PRO A 41 5.09 -17.99 -1.72
CA PRO A 41 5.70 -18.08 -3.03
C PRO A 41 5.28 -16.89 -3.92
N PRO A 42 6.11 -16.49 -4.91
CA PRO A 42 5.84 -15.31 -5.76
C PRO A 42 4.49 -15.35 -6.49
N THR A 43 3.98 -16.54 -6.80
CA THR A 43 2.70 -16.76 -7.49
C THR A 43 1.50 -16.84 -6.54
N HIS A 44 1.71 -16.71 -5.24
CA HIS A 44 0.63 -16.83 -4.26
C HIS A 44 -0.39 -15.70 -4.44
N PRO A 45 -1.71 -15.98 -4.56
CA PRO A 45 -2.72 -14.95 -4.83
C PRO A 45 -2.73 -13.80 -3.83
N ILE A 46 -2.51 -14.08 -2.54
CA ILE A 46 -2.42 -13.04 -1.49
C ILE A 46 -1.23 -12.11 -1.72
N ARG A 47 -0.07 -12.66 -2.10
CA ARG A 47 1.14 -11.87 -2.36
C ARG A 47 0.95 -10.99 -3.61
N LEU A 48 0.36 -11.55 -4.66
CA LEU A 48 0.03 -10.82 -5.88
C LEU A 48 -0.99 -9.71 -5.64
N GLY A 49 -2.07 -10.00 -4.91
CA GLY A 49 -3.09 -9.01 -4.56
C GLY A 49 -2.54 -7.89 -3.68
N LEU A 50 -1.66 -8.23 -2.72
CA LEU A 50 -0.96 -7.24 -1.92
C LEU A 50 -0.05 -6.34 -2.76
N ALA A 51 0.73 -6.91 -3.68
CA ALA A 51 1.60 -6.15 -4.57
C ALA A 51 0.79 -5.21 -5.47
N LEU A 52 -0.33 -5.68 -6.01
CA LEU A 52 -1.25 -4.88 -6.82
C LEU A 52 -1.80 -3.69 -6.01
N ASN A 53 -2.36 -3.93 -4.83
CA ASN A 53 -2.90 -2.85 -3.99
C ASN A 53 -1.83 -1.84 -3.57
N PHE A 54 -0.61 -2.31 -3.31
CA PHE A 54 0.49 -1.43 -2.94
C PHE A 54 0.97 -0.58 -4.13
N SER A 55 0.99 -1.15 -5.34
CA SER A 55 1.24 -0.41 -6.59
C SER A 55 0.21 0.70 -6.80
N VAL A 56 -1.09 0.39 -6.66
CA VAL A 56 -2.18 1.37 -6.74
C VAL A 56 -2.00 2.49 -5.71
N PHE A 57 -1.63 2.15 -4.48
CA PHE A 57 -1.33 3.14 -3.44
C PHE A 57 -0.20 4.11 -3.85
N TYR A 58 0.91 3.61 -4.40
CA TYR A 58 2.00 4.48 -4.88
C TYR A 58 1.55 5.41 -5.99
N TYR A 59 0.70 4.93 -6.89
CA TYR A 59 0.19 5.71 -8.01
C TYR A 59 -0.82 6.76 -7.55
N GLU A 60 -1.88 6.34 -6.85
CA GLU A 60 -3.04 7.19 -6.55
C GLU A 60 -2.84 8.07 -5.32
N ILE A 61 -2.20 7.57 -4.27
CA ILE A 61 -2.07 8.31 -3.00
C ILE A 61 -0.78 9.12 -2.94
N LEU A 62 0.35 8.50 -3.30
CA LEU A 62 1.66 9.12 -3.24
C LEU A 62 2.08 9.83 -4.53
N ASN A 63 1.26 9.77 -5.58
CA ASN A 63 1.53 10.38 -6.89
C ASN A 63 2.95 10.06 -7.41
N SER A 64 3.38 8.81 -7.20
CA SER A 64 4.72 8.30 -7.50
C SER A 64 4.64 7.14 -8.50
N PRO A 65 4.27 7.41 -9.77
CA PRO A 65 4.05 6.38 -10.78
C PRO A 65 5.32 5.55 -11.07
N ASP A 66 6.49 6.17 -10.92
CA ASP A 66 7.79 5.51 -11.04
C ASP A 66 8.02 4.41 -10.00
N ARG A 67 7.40 4.54 -8.81
CA ARG A 67 7.43 3.51 -7.76
C ARG A 67 6.33 2.47 -7.95
N ALA A 68 5.19 2.85 -8.52
CA ALA A 68 4.08 1.94 -8.78
C ALA A 68 4.43 0.86 -9.82
N CYS A 69 5.30 1.17 -10.78
CA CYS A 69 5.67 0.25 -11.87
C CYS A 69 6.93 -0.59 -11.60
N ARG A 70 7.43 -0.62 -10.35
CA ARG A 70 8.61 -1.41 -9.96
C ARG A 70 8.27 -2.75 -9.35
#